data_AF-V9FWX7-F1
#
_entry.id   AF-V9FWX7-F1
#
_cell.length_a   1.000
_cell.length_b   1.000
_cell.length_c   1.000
_cell.angle_alpha   90.00
_cell.angle_beta   90.00
_cell.angle_gamma   90.00
#
_symmetry.space_group_name_H-M   'P 1'
#
loop_
_entity.id
_entity.type
_entity.pdbx_description
1 polymer ?
#
loop_
_entity_poly.entity_id
_entity_poly.type
_entity_poly.pdbx_seq_one_letter_code
_entity_poly.pdbx_strand_id
1 'polypeptide(L)'
;MPFMDMFEQESGQLLIDRRRHAAPLDLLRFFTFHRPNPFVQLKLVWGDKDLFRLAWLKLDVPFFMIQSPPAVAGKAINGSLCGMTMVQYDAQGEVLFLHRNSNKLTGGRIRSPANEKLKATRKEHKTEMSQLNEESLSSDYPDAAI
;
A
#
# COMPACT_ATOMS: atom_id res chain seq x y z
N MET A 1 7.28 -0.42 -23.16
CA MET A 1 6.44 0.75 -22.84
C MET A 1 7.39 1.93 -22.75
N PRO A 2 7.03 3.11 -23.29
CA PRO A 2 7.82 4.32 -23.09
C PRO A 2 7.78 4.74 -21.61
N PHE A 3 8.74 5.58 -21.21
CA PHE A 3 8.70 6.24 -19.91
C PHE A 3 7.45 7.15 -19.81
N MET A 4 6.82 7.17 -18.64
CA MET A 4 5.64 7.98 -18.35
C MET A 4 5.99 8.88 -17.16
N ASP A 5 6.03 10.19 -17.40
CA ASP A 5 6.31 11.19 -16.36
C ASP A 5 5.06 11.44 -15.52
N MET A 6 4.92 10.69 -14.42
CA MET A 6 3.81 10.79 -13.49
C MET A 6 4.20 10.29 -12.10
N PHE A 7 3.36 10.58 -11.10
CA PHE A 7 3.56 10.05 -9.76
C PHE A 7 3.51 8.52 -9.73
N GLU A 8 4.31 7.94 -8.83
CA GLU A 8 4.14 6.54 -8.48
C GLU A 8 2.76 6.36 -7.83
N GLN A 9 2.08 5.28 -8.21
CA GLN A 9 0.81 4.95 -7.59
C GLN A 9 1.07 4.35 -6.22
N GLU A 10 0.61 5.05 -5.19
CA GLU A 10 0.64 4.62 -3.80
C GLU A 10 -0.58 3.76 -3.44
N SER A 11 -0.46 3.01 -2.34
CA SER A 11 -1.56 2.24 -1.77
C SER A 11 -2.75 3.13 -1.45
N GLY A 12 -3.96 2.69 -1.80
CA GLY A 12 -5.12 3.57 -1.76
C GLY A 12 -6.42 2.97 -2.29
N GLN A 13 -7.47 3.78 -2.36
CA GLN A 13 -8.70 3.41 -3.06
C GLN A 13 -8.61 3.71 -4.56
N LEU A 14 -9.12 2.77 -5.37
CA LEU A 14 -9.28 2.92 -6.81
C LEU A 14 -10.76 2.83 -7.16
N LEU A 15 -11.21 3.70 -8.07
CA LEU A 15 -12.54 3.61 -8.66
C LEU A 15 -12.42 3.08 -10.08
N ILE A 16 -12.99 1.90 -10.34
CA ILE A 16 -12.89 1.22 -11.64
C ILE A 16 -14.29 0.92 -12.17
N ASP A 17 -14.61 1.41 -13.36
CA ASP A 17 -15.78 0.96 -14.11
C ASP A 17 -15.48 -0.39 -14.75
N ARG A 18 -15.92 -1.47 -14.11
CA ARG A 18 -15.68 -2.85 -14.54
C ARG A 18 -16.28 -3.19 -15.91
N ARG A 19 -17.32 -2.49 -16.35
CA ARG A 19 -17.97 -2.74 -17.65
C ARG A 19 -17.15 -2.14 -18.78
N ARG A 20 -16.60 -0.95 -18.56
CA ARG A 20 -15.76 -0.25 -19.54
C ARG A 20 -14.30 -0.74 -19.56
N HIS A 21 -13.82 -1.33 -18.48
CA HIS A 21 -12.41 -1.69 -18.31
C HIS A 21 -12.16 -3.20 -18.18
N ALA A 22 -12.91 -4.03 -18.90
CA ALA A 22 -12.71 -5.49 -18.87
C ALA A 22 -11.29 -5.90 -19.31
N ALA A 23 -10.78 -5.34 -20.41
CA ALA A 23 -9.46 -5.70 -20.93
C ALA A 23 -8.29 -5.38 -19.98
N PRO A 24 -8.20 -4.17 -19.37
CA PRO A 24 -7.21 -3.90 -18.33
C PRO A 24 -7.32 -4.80 -17.09
N LEU A 25 -8.54 -5.17 -16.68
CA LEU A 25 -8.76 -6.08 -15.57
C LEU A 25 -8.29 -7.51 -15.89
N ASP A 26 -8.48 -7.97 -17.13
CA ASP A 26 -7.97 -9.28 -17.57
C ASP A 26 -6.44 -9.28 -17.66
N LEU A 27 -5.82 -8.18 -18.13
CA LEU A 27 -4.37 -8.04 -18.13
C LEU A 27 -3.79 -7.96 -16.72
N LEU A 28 -4.44 -7.22 -15.82
CA LEU A 28 -4.09 -7.20 -14.39
C LEU A 28 -4.12 -8.62 -13.82
N ARG A 29 -5.20 -9.36 -14.07
CA ARG A 29 -5.33 -10.76 -13.64
C ARG A 29 -4.18 -11.62 -14.18
N PHE A 30 -3.80 -11.42 -15.44
CA PHE A 30 -2.64 -12.09 -16.02
C PHE A 30 -1.35 -11.72 -15.26
N PHE A 31 -1.07 -10.44 -15.03
CA PHE A 31 0.11 -9.99 -14.27
C PHE A 31 0.18 -10.57 -12.85
N THR A 32 -0.96 -10.69 -12.17
CA THR A 32 -1.02 -11.23 -10.80
C THR A 32 -0.81 -12.75 -10.77
N PHE A 33 -1.53 -13.50 -11.62
CA PHE A 33 -1.66 -14.95 -11.45
C PHE A 33 -0.84 -15.78 -12.45
N HIS A 34 -0.27 -15.18 -13.49
CA HIS A 34 0.58 -15.92 -14.42
C HIS A 34 1.79 -16.53 -13.70
N ARG A 35 2.15 -17.75 -14.10
CA ARG A 35 3.30 -18.49 -13.57
C ARG A 35 4.13 -19.05 -14.72
N PRO A 36 5.47 -18.92 -14.70
CA PRO A 36 6.27 -18.18 -13.70
C PRO A 36 5.95 -16.68 -13.71
N ASN A 37 6.01 -16.02 -12.55
CA ASN A 37 5.73 -14.58 -12.45
C ASN A 37 7.06 -13.79 -12.52
N PRO A 38 7.38 -13.13 -13.65
CA PRO A 38 8.62 -12.39 -13.80
C PRO A 38 8.70 -11.17 -12.88
N PHE A 39 7.57 -10.54 -12.52
CA PHE A 39 7.58 -9.39 -11.62
C PHE A 39 8.09 -9.76 -10.22
N VAL A 40 7.70 -10.93 -9.73
CA VAL A 40 8.16 -11.46 -8.43
C VAL A 40 9.61 -11.93 -8.53
N GLN A 41 9.95 -12.70 -9.58
CA GLN A 41 11.29 -13.25 -9.72
C GLN A 41 12.37 -12.17 -9.89
N LEU A 42 12.05 -11.10 -10.62
CA LEU A 42 12.97 -10.01 -10.93
C LEU A 42 12.80 -8.80 -9.99
N LYS A 43 11.90 -8.87 -9.01
CA LYS A 43 11.61 -7.81 -8.05
C LYS A 43 11.26 -6.44 -8.66
N LEU A 44 10.39 -6.43 -9.67
CA LEU A 44 10.12 -5.25 -10.50
C LEU A 44 8.99 -4.35 -10.00
N VAL A 45 8.17 -4.80 -9.04
CA VAL A 45 6.97 -4.10 -8.56
C VAL A 45 6.87 -4.14 -7.03
N TRP A 46 6.12 -3.24 -6.40
CA TRP A 46 5.94 -3.22 -4.95
C TRP A 46 4.47 -3.42 -4.57
N GLY A 47 3.96 -4.62 -4.87
CA GLY A 47 2.57 -5.00 -4.60
C GLY A 47 1.63 -4.81 -5.79
N ASP A 48 0.34 -5.00 -5.53
CA ASP A 48 -0.72 -4.96 -6.54
C ASP A 48 -0.94 -3.55 -7.13
N LYS A 49 -0.69 -2.49 -6.35
CA LYS A 49 -0.79 -1.08 -6.78
C LYS A 49 -0.08 -0.80 -8.10
N ASP A 50 1.09 -1.38 -8.30
CA ASP A 50 1.90 -1.20 -9.51
C ASP A 50 1.35 -2.04 -10.66
N LEU A 51 0.78 -3.20 -10.38
CA LEU A 51 0.15 -4.04 -11.41
C LEU A 51 -1.07 -3.35 -12.02
N PHE A 52 -1.88 -2.66 -11.22
CA PHE A 52 -2.99 -1.83 -11.72
C PHE A 52 -2.46 -0.73 -12.66
N ARG A 53 -1.45 0.03 -12.23
CA ARG A 53 -0.83 1.08 -13.04
C ARG A 53 -0.28 0.52 -14.35
N LEU A 54 0.49 -0.57 -14.28
CA LEU A 54 1.09 -1.21 -15.45
C LEU A 54 0.05 -1.72 -16.45
N ALA A 55 -1.06 -2.30 -15.98
CA ALA A 55 -2.10 -2.81 -16.87
C ALA A 55 -2.78 -1.69 -17.68
N TRP A 56 -3.07 -0.54 -17.04
CA TRP A 56 -3.64 0.62 -17.71
C TRP A 56 -2.66 1.28 -18.69
N LEU A 57 -1.41 1.47 -18.27
CA LEU A 57 -0.37 2.03 -19.14
C LEU A 57 -0.07 1.13 -20.34
N LYS A 58 -0.07 -0.20 -20.14
CA LYS A 58 0.24 -1.17 -21.20
C LYS A 58 -0.80 -1.17 -22.32
N LEU A 59 -2.07 -0.95 -21.96
CA LEU A 59 -3.18 -0.91 -22.90
C LEU A 59 -3.53 0.51 -23.37
N ASP A 60 -2.76 1.51 -22.94
CA ASP A 60 -3.00 2.92 -23.24
C ASP A 60 -4.44 3.37 -22.91
N VAL A 61 -4.96 2.88 -21.79
CA VAL A 61 -6.32 3.20 -21.34
C VAL A 61 -6.27 4.44 -20.46
N PRO A 62 -7.06 5.49 -20.75
CA PRO A 62 -7.03 6.72 -19.97
C PRO A 62 -7.51 6.48 -18.54
N PHE A 63 -6.84 7.11 -17.58
CA PHE A 63 -7.24 7.15 -16.19
C PHE A 63 -6.90 8.51 -15.59
N PHE A 64 -7.48 8.79 -14.43
CA PHE A 64 -7.19 9.99 -13.66
C PHE A 64 -6.42 9.62 -12.40
N MET A 65 -5.28 10.24 -12.18
CA MET A 65 -4.48 10.11 -10.97
C MET A 65 -4.65 11.37 -10.12
N ILE A 66 -5.01 11.19 -8.85
CA ILE A 66 -5.08 12.28 -7.88
C ILE A 66 -3.67 12.86 -7.73
N GLN A 67 -3.54 14.17 -7.91
CA GLN A 67 -2.24 14.85 -7.90
C GLN A 67 -1.73 15.12 -6.49
N SER A 68 -2.61 15.10 -5.50
CA SER A 68 -2.23 15.21 -4.09
C SER A 68 -1.69 13.86 -3.60
N PRO A 69 -0.45 13.79 -3.09
CA PRO A 69 0.07 12.58 -2.49
C PRO A 69 -0.74 12.22 -1.22
N PRO A 70 -0.80 10.93 -0.82
CA PRO A 70 -1.41 10.55 0.44
C PRO A 70 -0.74 11.27 1.62
N ALA A 71 -1.55 11.74 2.57
CA ALA A 71 -1.03 12.38 3.79
C ALA A 71 -1.20 11.47 5.01
N VAL A 72 -0.63 11.88 6.14
CA VAL A 72 -0.73 11.18 7.42
C VAL A 72 -1.55 12.03 8.38
N ALA A 73 -2.62 11.46 8.94
CA ALA A 73 -3.38 12.06 10.02
C ALA A 73 -3.26 11.24 11.32
N GLY A 74 -3.40 11.93 12.44
CA GLY A 74 -3.02 11.38 13.74
C GLY A 74 -3.22 12.36 14.89
N LYS A 75 -2.75 11.97 16.08
CA LYS A 75 -2.82 12.81 17.27
C LYS A 75 -1.50 13.54 17.47
N ALA A 76 -1.55 14.86 17.67
CA ALA A 76 -0.41 15.61 18.16
C ALA A 76 -0.24 15.36 19.67
N ILE A 77 0.93 14.88 20.10
CA ILE A 77 1.26 14.59 21.50
C ILE A 77 2.64 15.18 21.77
N ASN A 78 2.73 16.14 22.70
CA ASN A 78 3.99 16.75 23.13
C ASN A 78 4.88 17.25 21.97
N GLY A 79 4.29 17.87 20.94
CA GLY A 79 5.01 18.36 19.77
C GLY A 79 5.31 17.31 18.69
N SER A 80 5.01 16.03 18.93
CA SER A 80 5.18 14.94 17.95
C SER A 80 3.84 14.49 17.36
N LEU A 81 3.81 14.18 16.07
CA LEU A 81 2.64 13.60 15.40
C LEU A 81 2.64 12.07 15.52
N CYS A 82 1.66 11.52 16.23
CA CYS A 82 1.37 10.08 16.21
C CYS A 82 0.46 9.76 15.02
N GLY A 83 1.06 9.46 13.87
CA GLY A 83 0.38 9.10 12.63
C GLY A 83 -0.32 7.74 12.73
N MET A 84 -1.63 7.72 12.52
CA MET A 84 -2.47 6.52 12.73
C MET A 84 -3.27 6.12 11.48
N THR A 85 -3.45 7.05 10.55
CA THR A 85 -4.32 6.90 9.39
C THR A 85 -3.71 7.62 8.19
N MET A 86 -3.87 7.02 7.02
CA MET A 86 -3.54 7.66 5.75
C MET A 86 -4.76 8.43 5.26
N VAL A 87 -4.51 9.65 4.79
CA VAL A 87 -5.50 10.55 4.22
C VAL A 87 -5.38 10.47 2.70
N GLN A 88 -6.52 10.33 2.02
CA GLN A 88 -6.61 10.47 0.59
C GLN A 88 -7.51 11.65 0.24
N TYR A 89 -7.10 12.36 -0.81
CA TYR A 89 -7.76 13.57 -1.28
C TYR A 89 -8.62 13.28 -2.50
N ASP A 90 -9.58 14.16 -2.79
CA ASP A 90 -10.30 14.19 -4.05
C ASP A 90 -9.51 14.96 -5.14
N ALA A 91 -10.14 15.16 -6.30
CA ALA A 91 -9.55 15.87 -7.42
C ALA A 91 -9.39 17.39 -7.19
N GLN A 92 -10.04 17.94 -6.15
CA GLN A 92 -9.96 19.34 -5.73
C GLN A 92 -8.89 19.55 -4.65
N GLY A 93 -8.31 18.47 -4.13
CA GLY A 93 -7.32 18.52 -3.05
C GLY A 93 -7.94 18.53 -1.66
N GLU A 94 -9.26 18.29 -1.55
CA GLU A 94 -9.96 18.21 -0.27
C GLU A 94 -9.91 16.78 0.27
N VAL A 95 -9.96 16.64 1.60
CA VAL A 95 -9.91 15.32 2.25
C VAL A 95 -11.16 14.52 1.91
N LEU A 96 -10.97 13.36 1.26
CA LEU A 96 -12.07 12.49 0.84
C LEU A 96 -12.17 11.22 1.68
N PHE A 97 -11.04 10.57 1.98
CA PHE A 97 -11.02 9.30 2.70
C PHE A 97 -9.93 9.25 3.77
N LEU A 98 -10.25 8.60 4.90
CA LEU A 98 -9.31 8.28 5.98
C LEU A 98 -9.21 6.77 6.14
N HIS A 99 -8.03 6.22 5.85
CA HIS A 99 -7.77 4.79 5.92
C HIS A 99 -7.52 4.34 7.34
N ARG A 100 -8.17 3.27 7.78
CA ARG A 100 -7.79 2.60 9.03
C ARG A 100 -6.52 1.77 8.82
N ASN A 101 -5.37 2.42 8.97
CA ASN A 101 -4.07 1.77 8.81
C ASN A 101 -3.73 0.92 10.04
N SER A 102 -3.53 1.57 11.18
CA SER A 102 -2.94 0.93 12.37
C SER A 102 -3.97 0.20 13.25
N ASN A 103 -5.21 0.69 13.34
CA ASN A 103 -6.29 0.12 14.17
C ASN A 103 -7.43 -0.43 13.30
N LYS A 104 -7.16 -1.51 12.58
CA LYS A 104 -8.19 -2.24 11.80
C LYS A 104 -9.18 -2.92 12.75
N LEU A 105 -10.49 -2.76 12.51
CA LEU A 105 -11.51 -3.52 13.23
C LEU A 105 -11.45 -4.97 12.75
N THR A 106 -10.91 -5.87 13.57
CA THR A 106 -11.15 -7.30 13.39
C THR A 106 -12.54 -7.57 13.94
N GLY A 107 -13.52 -7.93 13.09
CA GLY A 107 -14.94 -8.12 13.42
C GLY A 107 -15.25 -9.29 14.39
N GLY A 108 -14.49 -9.45 15.45
CA GLY A 108 -14.65 -10.46 16.50
C GLY A 108 -13.44 -10.48 17.45
N ARG A 109 -13.53 -11.25 18.55
CA ARG A 109 -12.40 -11.58 19.46
C ARG A 109 -11.37 -12.50 18.77
N ILE A 110 -11.03 -12.24 17.51
CA ILE A 110 -9.96 -12.96 16.83
C ILE A 110 -8.67 -12.28 17.26
N ARG A 111 -7.84 -13.02 18.01
CA ARG A 111 -6.46 -12.62 18.29
C ARG A 111 -5.74 -12.53 16.96
N SER A 112 -5.68 -11.32 16.38
CA SER A 112 -4.87 -11.07 15.21
C SER A 112 -3.40 -11.36 15.56
N PRO A 113 -2.66 -12.15 14.77
CA PRO A 113 -1.23 -12.32 14.94
C PRO A 113 -0.48 -10.98 14.93
N ALA A 114 -1.01 -9.97 14.23
CA ALA A 114 -0.48 -8.62 14.26
C ALA A 114 -0.66 -7.93 15.63
N ASN A 115 -1.72 -8.25 16.39
CA ASN A 115 -1.88 -7.77 17.76
C ASN A 115 -0.90 -8.43 18.73
N GLU A 116 -0.50 -9.69 18.50
CA GLU A 116 0.57 -10.32 19.28
C GLU A 116 1.93 -9.79 18.88
N LYS A 117 2.20 -9.58 17.58
CA LYS A 117 3.39 -8.88 17.10
C LYS A 117 3.47 -7.48 17.70
N LEU A 118 2.42 -6.66 17.62
CA LEU A 118 2.38 -5.32 18.24
C LEU A 118 2.63 -5.35 19.77
N LYS A 119 2.14 -6.38 20.47
CA LYS A 119 2.42 -6.56 21.91
C LYS A 119 3.87 -6.99 22.15
N ALA A 120 4.42 -7.88 21.33
CA ALA A 120 5.80 -8.30 21.36
C ALA A 120 6.71 -7.11 21.04
N THR A 121 6.48 -6.39 19.94
CA THR A 121 7.19 -5.17 19.55
C THR A 121 7.09 -4.07 20.61
N ARG A 122 5.96 -3.91 21.31
CA ARG A 122 5.86 -2.95 22.43
C ARG A 122 6.65 -3.38 23.67
N LYS A 123 6.86 -4.68 23.85
CA LYS A 123 7.68 -5.27 24.92
C LYS A 123 9.17 -5.27 24.55
N GLU A 124 9.47 -5.47 23.27
CA GLU A 124 10.78 -5.37 22.64
C GLU A 124 11.23 -3.91 22.60
N HIS A 125 10.46 -2.93 22.14
CA HIS A 125 10.79 -1.50 22.23
C HIS A 125 11.05 -1.02 23.67
N LYS A 126 10.39 -1.63 24.66
CA LYS A 126 10.63 -1.34 26.08
C LYS A 126 11.96 -1.93 26.57
N THR A 127 12.46 -2.96 25.88
CA THR A 127 13.72 -3.68 26.12
C THR A 127 14.86 -3.15 25.21
N GLU A 128 14.59 -2.73 23.98
CA GLU A 128 15.53 -2.18 22.99
C GLU A 128 15.90 -0.73 23.32
N MET A 129 15.02 0.03 23.99
CA MET A 129 15.42 1.29 24.67
C MET A 129 16.53 1.09 25.71
N SER A 130 16.79 -0.15 26.14
CA SER A 130 17.92 -0.49 27.01
C SER A 130 19.11 -1.10 26.27
N GLN A 131 18.99 -1.41 24.96
CA GLN A 131 19.96 -2.17 24.18
C GLN A 131 19.86 -1.81 22.67
N LEU A 132 20.33 -0.62 22.28
CA LEU A 132 20.78 -0.30 20.91
C LEU A 132 22.30 -0.56 20.90
N ASN A 133 22.95 -1.32 20.00
CA ASN A 133 22.83 -1.61 18.56
C ASN A 133 23.39 -3.05 18.33
N GLU A 134 23.18 -3.84 17.28
CA GLU A 134 23.21 -3.57 15.84
C GLU A 134 22.77 -4.84 15.04
N GLU A 135 22.23 -4.62 13.83
CA GLU A 135 22.09 -5.50 12.64
C GLU A 135 21.19 -6.77 12.60
N SER A 136 20.19 -6.76 11.70
CA SER A 136 20.34 -7.38 10.36
C SER A 136 19.08 -7.23 9.47
N LEU A 137 19.34 -7.03 8.19
CA LEU A 137 18.38 -6.77 7.11
C LEU A 137 17.66 -8.07 6.69
N SER A 138 16.32 -8.11 6.77
CA SER A 138 15.51 -9.25 6.28
C SER A 138 14.70 -8.86 5.03
N SER A 139 14.59 -9.80 4.08
CA SER A 139 14.02 -9.62 2.73
C SER A 139 12.50 -9.41 2.72
N ASP A 140 12.05 -8.18 3.00
CA ASP A 140 10.66 -7.72 2.94
C ASP A 140 10.19 -7.42 1.51
N TYR A 141 10.39 -8.32 0.54
CA TYR A 141 9.80 -8.13 -0.78
C TYR A 141 8.34 -8.60 -0.76
N PRO A 142 7.36 -7.71 -1.01
CA PRO A 142 5.95 -8.06 -0.91
C PRO A 142 5.55 -9.05 -2.01
N ASP A 143 4.61 -9.94 -1.69
CA ASP A 143 3.94 -10.72 -2.74
C ASP A 143 3.14 -9.74 -3.60
N ALA A 144 3.36 -9.75 -4.91
CA ALA A 144 2.66 -8.86 -5.83
C ALA A 144 1.13 -9.09 -5.86
N ALA A 145 0.65 -10.17 -5.23
CA ALA A 145 -0.75 -10.54 -5.12
C ALA A 145 -1.38 -10.32 -3.72
N ILE A 146 -0.67 -9.77 -2.73
CA ILE A 146 -1.14 -9.59 -1.33
C ILE A 146 -1.03 -8.14 -0.86
#